data_AF-A0AAZ3S5X3-F1
#
_entry.id   AF-A0AAZ3S5X3-F1
#
_cell.length_a   1.000
_cell.length_b   1.000
_cell.length_c   1.000
_cell.angle_alpha   90.00
_cell.angle_beta   90.00
_cell.angle_gamma   90.00
#
_symmetry.space_group_name_H-M   'P 1'
#
loop_
_entity.id
_entity.type
_entity.pdbx_description
1 polymer ?
#
loop_
_entity_poly.entity_id
_entity_poly.type
_entity_poly.pdbx_seq_one_letter_code
_entity_poly.pdbx_strand_id
1 'polypeptide(L)'
;MKVTVTKTNDTKEAFLLTLKNTKRKMPRVPAHLRERALGMLQGGMRTEDVARAINCNVLTVRRLRQRYRETGWTADRPRSDRPRVTPAQEQYIRTAHLRDRYRMATTTGRVTLGTHNPSISAQTVHNRLRETGLRACRPVVRQVLTRHHRQHRRLWAQAHRRWTRQDWQEVLFSDVSRFCLTRDDGRIRVYCRSATPRPVLWSGIDLEVEGHSIFLSSQRCVLQGRHPPSCVTLPAGSS
;
A
#
# COMPACT_ATOMS: atom_id res chain seq x y z
N MET A 1 10.84 54.68 23.30
CA MET A 1 10.00 53.60 22.74
C MET A 1 9.76 52.56 23.83
N LYS A 2 8.53 52.39 24.31
CA LYS A 2 8.19 51.40 25.35
C LYS A 2 7.95 50.05 24.66
N VAL A 3 8.81 49.07 24.90
CA VAL A 3 8.59 47.68 24.48
C VAL A 3 7.74 46.99 25.54
N THR A 4 6.46 46.79 25.26
CA THR A 4 5.58 45.96 26.10
C THR A 4 5.80 44.49 25.76
N VAL A 5 6.41 43.75 26.68
CA VAL A 5 6.52 42.29 26.61
C VAL A 5 5.15 41.69 26.89
N THR A 6 4.46 41.21 25.85
CA THR A 6 3.23 40.43 25.99
C THR A 6 3.58 39.06 26.55
N LYS A 7 3.18 38.80 27.80
CA LYS A 7 3.38 37.51 28.48
C LYS A 7 2.63 36.42 27.72
N THR A 8 3.36 35.35 27.42
CA THR A 8 2.94 34.07 26.85
C THR A 8 1.86 33.40 27.71
N ASN A 9 0.59 33.69 27.47
CA ASN A 9 -0.55 33.01 28.12
C ASN A 9 -1.16 31.90 27.24
N ASP A 10 -0.77 31.80 25.97
CA ASP A 10 -1.45 30.91 25.02
C ASP A 10 -1.10 29.43 25.18
N THR A 11 0.10 29.11 25.67
CA THR A 11 0.56 27.71 25.83
C THR A 11 -0.04 27.03 27.06
N LYS A 12 -0.24 27.77 28.15
CA LYS A 12 -0.89 27.26 29.37
C LYS A 12 -2.38 27.04 29.15
N GLU A 13 -3.04 27.97 28.45
CA GLU A 13 -4.45 27.84 28.07
C GLU A 13 -4.67 26.66 27.12
N ALA A 14 -3.80 26.46 26.11
CA ALA A 14 -3.87 25.31 25.22
C ALA A 14 -3.66 23.97 25.95
N PHE A 15 -2.74 23.90 26.91
CA PHE A 15 -2.51 22.68 27.71
C PHE A 15 -3.70 22.38 28.63
N LEU A 16 -4.25 23.40 29.28
CA LEU A 16 -5.45 23.26 30.12
C LEU A 16 -6.69 22.89 29.28
N LEU A 17 -6.84 23.39 28.05
CA LEU A 17 -7.90 22.97 27.13
C LEU A 17 -7.76 21.50 26.73
N THR A 18 -6.52 21.05 26.51
CA THR A 18 -6.21 19.65 26.15
C THR A 18 -6.54 18.70 27.31
N LEU A 19 -6.21 19.09 28.55
CA LEU A 19 -6.57 18.33 29.77
C LEU A 19 -8.07 18.39 30.12
N LYS A 20 -8.78 19.46 29.74
CA LYS A 20 -10.24 19.57 29.91
C LYS A 20 -11.00 18.71 28.88
N ASN A 21 -10.44 18.52 27.68
CA ASN A 21 -11.04 17.68 26.63
C ASN A 21 -10.88 16.17 26.87
N THR A 22 -9.86 15.71 27.60
CA THR A 22 -9.71 14.29 27.97
C THR A 22 -10.73 13.84 29.03
N LYS A 23 -11.36 14.76 29.77
CA LYS A 23 -12.37 14.45 30.80
C LYS A 23 -13.75 14.00 30.26
N ARG A 24 -13.98 14.04 28.94
CA ARG A 24 -15.26 13.63 28.31
C ARG A 24 -15.25 12.22 27.72
N LYS A 25 -14.31 11.36 28.09
CA LYS A 25 -14.33 9.94 27.71
C LYS A 25 -14.47 9.11 28.98
N MET A 26 -15.67 8.63 29.28
CA MET A 26 -15.87 7.74 30.42
C MET A 26 -15.01 6.48 30.24
N PRO A 27 -14.13 6.14 31.20
CA PRO A 27 -13.31 4.95 31.12
C PRO A 27 -14.17 3.70 31.07
N ARG A 28 -13.78 2.73 30.24
CA ARG A 28 -14.43 1.42 30.21
C ARG A 28 -14.06 0.66 31.48
N VAL A 29 -15.05 0.02 32.13
CA VAL A 29 -14.77 -0.88 33.24
C VAL A 29 -13.98 -2.09 32.71
N PRO A 30 -12.76 -2.35 33.20
CA PRO A 30 -11.94 -3.48 32.76
C PRO A 30 -12.60 -4.81 33.11
N ALA A 31 -12.24 -5.89 32.40
CA ALA A 31 -12.85 -7.21 32.54
C ALA A 31 -12.81 -7.74 33.98
N HIS A 32 -11.64 -7.70 34.63
CA HIS A 32 -11.48 -8.17 36.01
C HIS A 32 -12.38 -7.43 37.01
N LEU A 33 -12.62 -6.11 36.82
CA LEU A 33 -13.53 -5.36 37.70
C LEU A 33 -15.00 -5.72 37.44
N ARG A 34 -15.36 -6.09 36.20
CA ARG A 34 -16.72 -6.60 35.89
C ARG A 34 -16.95 -7.95 36.56
N GLU A 35 -15.98 -8.85 36.52
CA GLU A 35 -16.05 -10.17 37.15
C GLU A 35 -16.10 -10.04 38.68
N ARG A 36 -15.25 -9.19 39.26
CA ARG A 36 -15.30 -8.87 40.69
C ARG A 36 -16.65 -8.30 41.11
N ALA A 37 -17.23 -7.40 40.32
CA ALA A 37 -18.57 -6.86 40.56
C ALA A 37 -19.63 -7.96 40.61
N LEU A 38 -19.57 -8.90 39.65
CA LEU A 38 -20.52 -10.00 39.60
C LEU A 38 -20.37 -10.96 40.78
N GLY A 39 -19.13 -11.29 41.17
CA GLY A 39 -18.89 -12.12 42.37
C GLY A 39 -19.47 -11.49 43.63
N MET A 40 -19.27 -10.18 43.82
CA MET A 40 -19.87 -9.44 44.95
C MET A 40 -21.41 -9.43 44.89
N LEU A 41 -21.98 -9.27 43.70
CA LEU A 41 -23.44 -9.31 43.50
C LEU A 41 -24.03 -10.71 43.74
N GLN A 42 -23.32 -11.78 43.38
CA GLN A 42 -23.70 -13.15 43.67
C GLN A 42 -23.62 -13.46 45.17
N GLY A 43 -22.65 -12.86 45.87
CA GLY A 43 -22.54 -12.87 47.33
C GLY A 43 -23.58 -12.01 48.07
N GLY A 44 -24.59 -11.47 47.37
CA GLY A 44 -25.70 -10.74 48.00
C GLY A 44 -25.42 -9.28 48.35
N MET A 45 -24.26 -8.72 47.94
CA MET A 45 -23.95 -7.31 48.21
C MET A 45 -24.90 -6.36 47.47
N ARG A 46 -25.20 -5.22 48.11
CA ARG A 46 -26.06 -4.18 47.50
C ARG A 46 -25.33 -3.51 46.33
N THR A 47 -26.08 -3.07 45.32
CA THR A 47 -25.51 -2.50 44.08
C THR A 47 -24.69 -1.25 44.32
N GLU A 48 -25.04 -0.48 45.35
CA GLU A 48 -24.40 0.75 45.77
C GLU A 48 -23.02 0.49 46.39
N ASP A 49 -22.90 -0.57 47.18
CA ASP A 49 -21.65 -0.97 47.84
C ASP A 49 -20.66 -1.54 46.83
N VAL A 50 -21.14 -2.33 45.86
CA VAL A 50 -20.34 -2.82 44.73
C VAL A 50 -19.85 -1.66 43.86
N ALA A 51 -20.69 -0.66 43.61
CA ALA A 51 -20.32 0.53 42.85
C ALA A 51 -19.23 1.33 43.56
N ARG A 52 -19.33 1.49 44.89
CA ARG A 52 -18.31 2.14 45.72
C ARG A 52 -16.99 1.37 45.72
N ALA A 53 -17.04 0.05 45.86
CA ALA A 53 -15.86 -0.82 45.86
C ALA A 53 -15.10 -0.81 44.52
N ILE A 54 -15.79 -0.54 43.41
CA ILE A 54 -15.23 -0.56 42.05
C ILE A 54 -15.01 0.86 41.50
N ASN A 55 -15.35 1.89 42.29
CA ASN A 55 -15.29 3.29 41.92
C ASN A 55 -15.96 3.57 40.56
N CYS A 56 -17.20 3.10 40.41
CA CYS A 56 -17.99 3.31 39.20
C CYS A 56 -19.42 3.76 39.54
N ASN A 57 -20.12 4.31 38.55
CA ASN A 57 -21.51 4.71 38.74
C ASN A 57 -22.40 3.49 39.04
N VAL A 58 -23.34 3.62 39.98
CA VAL A 58 -24.33 2.58 40.34
C VAL A 58 -25.09 2.05 39.10
N LEU A 59 -25.39 2.92 38.13
CA LEU A 59 -26.02 2.52 36.86
C LEU A 59 -25.16 1.54 36.05
N THR A 60 -23.83 1.65 36.12
CA THR A 60 -22.91 0.74 35.43
C THR A 60 -23.01 -0.66 36.02
N VAL A 61 -23.08 -0.79 37.35
CA VAL A 61 -23.26 -2.07 38.05
C VAL A 61 -24.64 -2.66 37.77
N ARG A 62 -25.70 -1.84 37.76
CA ARG A 62 -27.06 -2.28 37.40
C ARG A 62 -27.13 -2.79 35.96
N ARG A 63 -26.57 -2.05 34.99
CA ARG A 63 -26.47 -2.46 33.58
C ARG A 63 -25.64 -3.72 33.39
N LEU A 64 -24.56 -3.88 34.16
CA LEU A 64 -23.73 -5.09 34.15
C LEU A 64 -24.51 -6.32 34.65
N ARG A 65 -25.20 -6.20 35.79
CA ARG A 65 -26.04 -7.26 36.35
C ARG A 65 -27.16 -7.67 35.39
N GLN A 66 -27.86 -6.69 34.81
CA GLN A 66 -28.92 -6.94 33.84
C GLN A 66 -28.36 -7.67 32.60
N ARG A 67 -27.27 -7.17 32.02
CA ARG A 67 -26.62 -7.80 30.87
C ARG A 67 -26.19 -9.24 31.18
N TYR A 68 -25.61 -9.47 32.37
CA TYR A 68 -25.16 -10.80 32.77
C TYR A 68 -26.35 -11.77 32.92
N ARG A 69 -27.50 -11.31 33.43
CA ARG A 69 -28.73 -12.12 33.46
C ARG A 69 -29.25 -12.48 32.07
N GLU A 70 -29.15 -11.55 31.12
CA GLU A 70 -29.62 -11.78 29.74
C GLU A 70 -28.70 -12.66 28.91
N THR A 71 -27.38 -12.51 29.07
CA THR A 71 -26.40 -13.18 28.19
C THR A 71 -25.56 -14.24 28.87
N GLY A 72 -25.28 -14.12 30.17
CA GLY A 72 -24.36 -15.00 30.90
C GLY A 72 -22.87 -14.65 30.76
N TRP A 73 -22.53 -13.59 29.99
CA TRP A 73 -21.14 -13.20 29.71
C TRP A 73 -20.85 -11.77 30.18
N THR A 74 -19.67 -11.56 30.75
CA THR A 74 -19.15 -10.23 31.13
C THR A 74 -18.47 -9.51 29.97
N ALA A 75 -18.08 -10.27 28.94
CA ALA A 75 -17.33 -9.78 27.80
C ALA A 75 -18.10 -8.70 27.02
N ASP A 76 -17.33 -7.94 26.26
CA ASP A 76 -17.90 -6.92 25.41
C ASP A 76 -18.52 -7.53 24.17
N ARG A 77 -19.75 -7.12 23.87
CA ARG A 77 -20.40 -7.54 22.63
C ARG A 77 -19.62 -6.99 21.43
N PRO A 78 -19.50 -7.76 20.34
CA PRO A 78 -19.02 -7.21 19.08
C PRO A 78 -19.89 -6.02 18.72
N ARG A 79 -19.26 -4.92 18.32
CA ARG A 79 -19.99 -3.73 17.86
C ARG A 79 -20.33 -3.92 16.41
N SER A 80 -21.55 -3.52 16.03
CA SER A 80 -21.88 -3.37 14.63
C SER A 80 -21.04 -2.24 14.05
N ASP A 81 -20.23 -2.56 13.05
CA ASP A 81 -19.48 -1.57 12.31
C ASP A 81 -20.39 -0.77 11.37
N ARG A 82 -19.87 0.34 10.87
CA ARG A 82 -20.58 1.14 9.86
C ARG A 82 -20.84 0.29 8.61
N PRO A 83 -22.08 0.29 8.07
CA PRO A 83 -22.39 -0.40 6.83
C PRO A 83 -21.48 0.02 5.68
N ARG A 84 -21.15 -0.94 4.81
CA ARG A 84 -20.30 -0.71 3.63
C ARG A 84 -21.05 0.13 2.60
N VAL A 85 -20.31 0.98 1.88
CA VAL A 85 -20.82 1.81 0.78
C VAL A 85 -21.01 1.01 -0.53
N THR A 86 -20.42 -0.17 -0.65
CA THR A 86 -20.35 -0.90 -1.93
C THR A 86 -20.75 -2.38 -1.88
N PRO A 87 -21.68 -2.85 -1.03
CA PRO A 87 -21.96 -4.29 -0.91
C PRO A 87 -22.44 -4.92 -2.23
N ALA A 88 -23.25 -4.21 -3.01
CA ALA A 88 -23.76 -4.71 -4.29
C ALA A 88 -22.71 -4.69 -5.42
N GLN A 89 -21.77 -3.74 -5.40
CA GLN A 89 -20.80 -3.58 -6.49
C GLN A 89 -19.48 -4.33 -6.29
N GLU A 90 -19.28 -5.02 -5.16
CA GLU A 90 -18.00 -5.71 -4.90
C GLU A 90 -17.68 -6.75 -5.98
N GLN A 91 -18.69 -7.50 -6.44
CA GLN A 91 -18.53 -8.50 -7.49
C GLN A 91 -18.17 -7.87 -8.85
N TYR A 92 -18.77 -6.72 -9.18
CA TYR A 92 -18.41 -5.96 -10.38
C TYR A 92 -16.97 -5.47 -10.33
N ILE A 93 -16.57 -4.83 -9.23
CA ILE A 93 -15.21 -4.31 -9.04
C ILE A 93 -14.19 -5.44 -9.19
N ARG A 94 -14.44 -6.58 -8.52
CA ARG A 94 -13.56 -7.75 -8.61
C ARG A 94 -13.46 -8.29 -10.03
N THR A 95 -14.59 -8.47 -10.71
CA THR A 95 -14.63 -9.06 -12.06
C THR A 95 -13.98 -8.14 -13.09
N ALA A 96 -14.22 -6.83 -12.99
CA ALA A 96 -13.62 -5.84 -13.87
C ALA A 96 -12.09 -5.87 -13.82
N HIS A 97 -11.51 -5.90 -12.62
CA HIS A 97 -10.05 -5.93 -12.43
C HIS A 97 -9.41 -7.31 -12.65
N LEU A 98 -10.20 -8.39 -12.69
CA LEU A 98 -9.72 -9.72 -13.10
C LEU A 98 -9.72 -9.88 -14.63
N ARG A 99 -10.71 -9.31 -15.33
CA ARG A 99 -10.79 -9.29 -16.79
C ARG A 99 -9.74 -8.36 -17.40
N ASP A 100 -9.63 -7.16 -16.86
CA ASP A 100 -8.62 -6.18 -17.27
C ASP A 100 -7.73 -5.82 -16.08
N ARG A 101 -6.51 -6.36 -16.10
CA ARG A 101 -5.52 -6.14 -15.03
C ARG A 101 -4.89 -4.73 -15.07
N TYR A 102 -5.01 -4.02 -16.18
CA TYR A 102 -4.48 -2.65 -16.37
C TYR A 102 -5.48 -1.58 -15.97
N ARG A 103 -6.76 -1.95 -15.76
CA ARG A 103 -7.82 -1.03 -15.37
C ARG A 103 -7.44 -0.22 -14.12
N MET A 104 -7.59 1.11 -14.22
CA MET A 104 -7.32 2.03 -13.12
C MET A 104 -8.46 2.02 -12.09
N ALA A 105 -8.10 2.03 -10.80
CA ALA A 105 -9.07 2.11 -9.70
C ALA A 105 -9.85 3.43 -9.71
N THR A 106 -9.25 4.52 -10.19
CA THR A 106 -9.90 5.83 -10.37
C THR A 106 -11.05 5.75 -11.38
N THR A 107 -10.82 5.12 -12.53
CA THR A 107 -11.85 4.92 -13.56
C THR A 107 -12.98 4.05 -13.03
N THR A 108 -12.66 2.94 -12.37
CA THR A 108 -13.68 2.09 -11.73
C THR A 108 -14.47 2.85 -10.68
N GLY A 109 -13.81 3.71 -9.88
CA GLY A 109 -14.48 4.51 -8.86
C GLY A 109 -15.48 5.52 -9.43
N ARG A 110 -15.12 6.20 -10.53
CA ARG A 110 -15.99 7.15 -11.22
C ARG A 110 -17.24 6.50 -11.82
N VAL A 111 -17.11 5.29 -12.36
CA VAL A 111 -18.21 4.56 -13.01
C VAL A 111 -19.10 3.82 -12.00
N THR A 112 -18.55 3.46 -10.84
CA THR A 112 -19.29 2.69 -9.83
C THR A 112 -20.01 3.64 -8.87
N LEU A 113 -21.33 3.62 -8.91
CA LEU A 113 -22.17 4.30 -7.92
C LEU A 113 -22.10 3.54 -6.59
N GLY A 114 -22.18 4.21 -5.44
CA GLY A 114 -22.27 3.59 -4.12
C GLY A 114 -23.73 3.41 -3.66
N THR A 115 -23.93 2.92 -2.44
CA THR A 115 -25.26 2.67 -1.84
C THR A 115 -26.21 3.87 -1.88
N HIS A 116 -25.68 5.10 -1.82
CA HIS A 116 -26.49 6.33 -1.81
C HIS A 116 -26.46 7.11 -3.13
N ASN A 117 -26.06 6.45 -4.22
CA ASN A 117 -25.82 7.03 -5.54
C ASN A 117 -24.56 7.91 -5.77
N PRO A 118 -23.67 8.26 -4.81
CA PRO A 118 -22.45 8.97 -5.16
C PRO A 118 -21.42 8.01 -5.76
N SER A 119 -20.57 8.51 -6.66
CA SER A 119 -19.41 7.75 -7.13
C SER A 119 -18.49 7.37 -5.97
N ILE A 120 -17.87 6.21 -6.07
CA ILE A 120 -17.00 5.71 -5.00
C ILE A 120 -15.58 6.23 -5.19
N SER A 121 -14.90 6.52 -4.08
CA SER A 121 -13.49 6.92 -4.14
C SER A 121 -12.61 5.80 -4.69
N ALA A 122 -11.51 6.16 -5.36
CA ALA A 122 -10.49 5.20 -5.79
C ALA A 122 -9.91 4.40 -4.61
N GLN A 123 -9.83 5.03 -3.43
CA GLN A 123 -9.36 4.37 -2.22
C GLN A 123 -10.30 3.25 -1.76
N THR A 124 -11.63 3.45 -1.90
CA THR A 124 -12.62 2.41 -1.65
C THR A 124 -12.39 1.22 -2.57
N VAL A 125 -12.16 1.46 -3.85
CA VAL A 125 -11.83 0.40 -4.84
C VAL A 125 -10.54 -0.34 -4.44
N HIS A 126 -9.49 0.38 -4.06
CA HIS A 126 -8.25 -0.25 -3.59
C HIS A 126 -8.46 -1.13 -2.36
N ASN A 127 -9.25 -0.69 -1.39
CA ASN A 127 -9.55 -1.47 -0.19
C ASN A 127 -10.29 -2.77 -0.55
N ARG A 128 -11.28 -2.71 -1.45
CA ARG A 128 -12.01 -3.89 -1.95
C ARG A 128 -11.12 -4.88 -2.71
N LEU A 129 -10.22 -4.37 -3.54
CA LEU A 129 -9.26 -5.20 -4.26
C LEU A 129 -8.30 -5.89 -3.28
N ARG A 130 -7.84 -5.19 -2.24
CA ARG A 130 -6.97 -5.77 -1.21
C ARG A 130 -7.66 -6.85 -0.39
N GLU A 131 -8.91 -6.63 0.01
CA GLU A 131 -9.73 -7.63 0.71
C GLU A 131 -9.88 -8.93 -0.10
N THR A 132 -9.96 -8.83 -1.42
CA THR A 132 -10.03 -9.99 -2.33
C THR A 132 -8.68 -10.58 -2.74
N GLY A 133 -7.58 -10.08 -2.16
CA GLY A 133 -6.21 -10.56 -2.42
C GLY A 133 -5.56 -10.02 -3.70
N LEU A 134 -6.16 -9.01 -4.35
CA LEU A 134 -5.59 -8.32 -5.50
C LEU A 134 -4.76 -7.12 -5.04
N ARG A 135 -3.52 -7.04 -5.53
CA ARG A 135 -2.60 -5.94 -5.24
C ARG A 135 -2.08 -5.34 -6.54
N ALA A 136 -1.94 -4.01 -6.54
CA ALA A 136 -1.24 -3.32 -7.62
C ALA A 136 0.25 -3.66 -7.54
N CYS A 137 0.80 -4.23 -8.60
CA CYS A 137 2.19 -4.62 -8.73
C CYS A 137 2.79 -4.09 -10.04
N ARG A 138 4.11 -3.96 -10.08
CA ARG A 138 4.84 -3.61 -11.31
C ARG A 138 4.99 -4.87 -12.16
N PRO A 139 4.53 -4.88 -13.42
CA PRO A 139 4.77 -6.01 -14.30
C PRO A 139 6.27 -6.13 -14.59
N VAL A 140 6.72 -7.35 -14.88
CA VAL A 140 8.10 -7.57 -15.32
C VAL A 140 8.14 -7.30 -16.83
N VAL A 141 8.86 -6.28 -17.25
CA VAL A 141 9.01 -5.99 -18.69
C VAL A 141 10.06 -6.91 -19.28
N ARG A 142 9.74 -7.64 -20.34
CA ARG A 142 10.68 -8.47 -21.11
C ARG A 142 10.61 -8.13 -22.58
N GLN A 143 11.77 -8.18 -23.24
CA GLN A 143 11.84 -8.12 -24.69
C GLN A 143 11.15 -9.34 -25.28
N VAL A 144 10.32 -9.11 -26.30
CA VAL A 144 9.66 -10.19 -27.03
C VAL A 144 10.70 -10.90 -27.88
N LEU A 145 11.03 -12.13 -27.51
CA LEU A 145 11.89 -12.97 -28.34
C LEU A 145 11.04 -13.62 -29.43
N THR A 146 11.22 -13.16 -30.67
CA THR A 146 10.71 -13.83 -31.87
C THR A 146 11.27 -15.25 -31.96
N ARG A 147 10.61 -16.12 -32.73
CA ARG A 147 11.09 -17.50 -32.95
C ARG A 147 12.54 -17.52 -33.46
N HIS A 148 12.85 -16.61 -34.37
CA HIS A 148 14.19 -16.43 -34.93
C HIS A 148 15.21 -16.05 -33.84
N HIS A 149 14.92 -15.04 -33.00
CA HIS A 149 15.79 -14.66 -31.89
C HIS A 149 16.07 -15.83 -30.94
N ARG A 150 15.04 -16.65 -30.63
CA ARG A 150 15.21 -17.82 -29.75
C ARG A 150 16.15 -18.86 -30.36
N GLN A 151 16.01 -19.14 -31.65
CA GLN A 151 16.85 -20.09 -32.36
C GLN A 151 18.31 -19.62 -32.40
N HIS A 152 18.56 -18.37 -32.79
CA HIS A 152 19.90 -17.82 -32.84
C HIS A 152 20.56 -17.79 -31.45
N ARG A 153 19.84 -17.33 -30.41
CA ARG A 153 20.37 -17.36 -29.04
C ARG A 153 20.71 -18.77 -28.56
N ARG A 154 19.87 -19.76 -28.91
CA ARG A 154 20.12 -21.17 -28.56
C ARG A 154 21.35 -21.71 -29.29
N LEU A 155 21.46 -21.49 -30.61
CA LEU A 155 22.60 -21.94 -31.40
C LEU A 155 23.90 -21.31 -30.91
N TRP A 156 23.87 -20.00 -30.63
CA TRP A 156 25.01 -19.28 -30.06
C TRP A 156 25.42 -19.88 -28.71
N ALA A 157 24.47 -20.08 -27.78
CA ALA A 157 24.76 -20.69 -26.49
C ALA A 157 25.29 -22.14 -26.60
N GLN A 158 24.83 -22.91 -27.60
CA GLN A 158 25.32 -24.27 -27.85
C GLN A 158 26.75 -24.26 -28.41
N ALA A 159 27.05 -23.39 -29.36
CA ALA A 159 28.38 -23.26 -29.95
C ALA A 159 29.44 -22.84 -28.91
N HIS A 160 29.06 -21.97 -27.98
CA HIS A 160 29.95 -21.40 -26.96
C HIS A 160 29.87 -22.14 -25.62
N ARG A 161 29.18 -23.28 -25.54
CA ARG A 161 28.95 -24.03 -24.29
C ARG A 161 30.24 -24.57 -23.66
N ARG A 162 31.24 -24.88 -24.47
CA ARG A 162 32.52 -25.47 -24.03
C ARG A 162 33.66 -24.44 -23.92
N TRP A 163 33.37 -23.16 -24.15
CA TRP A 163 34.38 -22.12 -24.08
C TRP A 163 34.96 -21.98 -22.68
N THR A 164 36.28 -21.91 -22.63
CA THR A 164 37.06 -21.72 -21.42
C THR A 164 37.20 -20.24 -21.09
N ARG A 165 37.73 -19.92 -19.90
CA ARG A 165 37.95 -18.51 -19.52
C ARG A 165 38.89 -17.76 -20.45
N GLN A 166 39.87 -18.45 -21.05
CA GLN A 166 40.81 -17.84 -22.00
C GLN A 166 40.07 -17.42 -23.29
N ASP A 167 39.19 -18.28 -23.81
CA ASP A 167 38.37 -17.97 -24.98
C ASP A 167 37.47 -16.73 -24.74
N TRP A 168 36.94 -16.58 -23.52
CA TRP A 168 36.14 -15.39 -23.16
C TRP A 168 36.96 -14.11 -23.01
N GLN A 169 38.28 -14.20 -22.76
CA GLN A 169 39.16 -13.02 -22.65
C GLN A 169 39.41 -12.36 -24.00
N GLU A 170 39.26 -13.10 -25.09
CA GLU A 170 39.41 -12.59 -26.46
C GLU A 170 38.17 -11.85 -26.95
N VAL A 171 37.01 -12.00 -26.27
CA VAL A 171 35.76 -11.35 -26.67
C VAL A 171 35.67 -9.94 -26.11
N LEU A 172 35.55 -8.97 -27.02
CA LEU A 172 35.18 -7.60 -26.67
C LEU A 172 33.65 -7.46 -26.63
N PHE A 173 33.11 -7.10 -25.47
CA PHE A 173 31.71 -6.71 -25.35
C PHE A 173 31.58 -5.19 -25.43
N SER A 174 30.80 -4.71 -26.40
CA SER A 174 30.40 -3.31 -26.49
C SER A 174 28.89 -3.20 -26.35
N ASP A 175 28.43 -2.31 -25.48
CA ASP A 175 27.03 -1.86 -25.47
C ASP A 175 26.93 -0.35 -25.71
N VAL A 176 25.78 0.06 -26.22
CA VAL A 176 25.39 1.46 -26.29
C VAL A 176 24.21 1.63 -25.34
N SER A 177 24.46 2.36 -24.26
CA SER A 177 23.44 2.68 -23.28
C SER A 177 22.88 4.07 -23.53
N ARG A 178 21.54 4.18 -23.54
CA ARG A 178 20.84 5.48 -23.57
C ARG A 178 20.55 5.93 -22.15
N PHE A 179 20.95 7.15 -21.82
CA PHE A 179 20.63 7.78 -20.54
C PHE A 179 19.53 8.82 -20.75
N CYS A 180 18.43 8.69 -20.00
CA CYS A 180 17.36 9.69 -19.97
C CYS A 180 17.64 10.71 -18.86
N LEU A 181 17.66 11.99 -19.20
CA LEU A 181 17.84 13.09 -18.23
C LEU A 181 16.57 13.37 -17.41
N THR A 182 15.41 12.98 -17.92
CA THR A 182 14.12 13.07 -17.24
C THR A 182 13.58 11.67 -16.97
N ARG A 183 13.01 11.45 -15.78
CA ARG A 183 12.32 10.20 -15.44
C ARG A 183 10.92 10.26 -16.03
N ASP A 184 10.73 9.63 -17.17
CA ASP A 184 9.40 9.11 -17.48
C ASP A 184 9.16 7.93 -16.53
N ASP A 185 8.22 8.09 -15.60
CA ASP A 185 8.10 7.16 -14.48
C ASP A 185 7.64 5.77 -14.99
N GLY A 186 7.02 5.70 -16.18
CA GLY A 186 6.68 4.45 -16.87
C GLY A 186 5.94 3.44 -15.99
N ARG A 187 5.29 3.92 -14.91
CA ARG A 187 4.79 3.09 -13.81
C ARG A 187 3.43 2.50 -14.15
N ILE A 188 3.36 1.74 -15.23
CA ILE A 188 2.21 0.87 -15.48
C ILE A 188 2.13 -0.10 -14.30
N ARG A 189 1.00 -0.06 -13.59
CA ARG A 189 0.68 -1.00 -12.53
C ARG A 189 -0.41 -1.94 -13.00
N VAL A 190 -0.24 -3.21 -12.67
CA VAL A 190 -1.20 -4.26 -12.95
C VAL A 190 -1.70 -4.86 -11.65
N TYR A 191 -2.98 -5.24 -11.60
CA TYR A 191 -3.50 -5.98 -10.46
C TYR A 191 -3.14 -7.47 -10.57
N CYS A 192 -2.42 -7.98 -9.58
CA CYS A 192 -2.04 -9.39 -9.48
C CYS A 192 -2.49 -9.99 -8.14
N ARG A 193 -2.71 -11.31 -8.14
CA ARG A 193 -2.89 -12.05 -6.89
C ARG A 193 -1.53 -12.16 -6.21
N SER A 194 -1.50 -12.00 -4.89
CA SER A 194 -0.25 -12.08 -4.11
C SER A 194 0.54 -13.38 -4.32
N ALA A 195 -0.13 -14.48 -4.66
CA ALA A 195 0.48 -15.80 -4.88
C ALA A 195 0.88 -16.09 -6.35
N THR A 196 0.55 -15.22 -7.31
CA THR A 196 0.84 -15.47 -8.73
C THR A 196 2.12 -14.78 -9.19
N PRO A 197 2.91 -15.40 -10.10
CA PRO A 197 4.02 -14.73 -10.74
C PRO A 197 3.58 -13.39 -11.33
N ARG A 198 4.45 -12.37 -11.18
CA ARG A 198 4.16 -11.03 -11.70
C ARG A 198 3.87 -11.13 -13.20
N PRO A 199 2.82 -10.46 -13.71
CA PRO A 199 2.52 -10.45 -15.12
C PRO A 199 3.75 -9.95 -15.90
N VAL A 200 4.10 -10.66 -16.97
CA VAL A 200 5.15 -10.21 -17.88
C VAL A 200 4.52 -9.27 -18.89
N LEU A 201 5.00 -8.04 -18.94
CA LEU A 201 4.69 -7.12 -20.03
C LEU A 201 5.71 -7.37 -21.14
N TRP A 202 5.21 -7.76 -22.30
CA TRP A 202 5.99 -7.91 -23.52
C TRP A 202 6.18 -6.52 -24.13
N SER A 203 7.42 -6.08 -24.32
CA SER A 203 7.77 -4.72 -24.74
C SER A 203 7.42 -4.38 -26.21
N GLY A 204 6.39 -5.01 -26.77
CA GLY A 204 5.99 -4.88 -28.18
C GLY A 204 4.53 -4.47 -28.36
N ILE A 205 3.93 -3.80 -27.37
CA ILE A 205 2.72 -3.02 -27.57
C ILE A 205 3.20 -1.58 -27.56
N ASP A 206 3.09 -0.91 -28.71
CA ASP A 206 3.51 0.46 -28.93
C ASP A 206 2.82 1.39 -27.92
N LEU A 207 3.54 1.73 -26.86
CA LEU A 207 3.37 2.99 -26.16
C LEU A 207 4.38 3.93 -26.79
N GLU A 208 3.98 4.54 -27.91
CA GLU A 208 4.53 5.84 -28.30
C GLU A 208 4.14 6.84 -27.23
N VAL A 209 4.99 6.91 -26.20
CA VAL A 209 5.04 8.10 -25.34
C VAL A 209 5.95 9.07 -26.08
N GLU A 210 5.34 10.01 -26.79
CA GLU A 210 6.01 11.21 -27.32
C GLU A 210 6.53 12.05 -26.15
N GLY A 211 7.62 11.60 -25.55
CA GLY A 211 8.38 12.34 -24.56
C GLY A 211 9.64 12.87 -25.21
N HIS A 212 9.67 14.17 -25.53
CA HIS A 212 10.87 14.91 -25.89
C HIS A 212 11.93 14.74 -24.80
N SER A 213 12.74 13.69 -24.92
CA SER A 213 13.83 13.38 -23.99
C SER A 213 15.14 13.63 -24.71
N ILE A 214 15.99 14.49 -24.13
CA ILE A 214 17.35 14.67 -24.59
C ILE A 214 18.13 13.39 -24.20
N PHE A 215 18.69 12.70 -25.19
CA PHE A 215 19.43 11.45 -24.99
C PHE A 215 20.93 11.71 -25.09
N LEU A 216 21.69 11.23 -24.11
CA LEU A 216 23.15 11.07 -24.22
C LEU A 216 23.45 9.60 -24.51
N SER A 217 24.25 9.33 -25.53
CA SER A 217 24.83 8.01 -25.81
C SER A 217 26.26 7.95 -25.27
N SER A 218 26.57 6.90 -24.52
CA SER A 218 27.94 6.60 -24.09
C SER A 218 28.30 5.20 -24.59
N GLN A 219 29.48 5.07 -25.17
CA GLN A 219 30.00 3.78 -25.64
C GLN A 219 30.86 3.18 -24.53
N ARG A 220 30.48 1.99 -24.07
CA ARG A 220 31.26 1.27 -23.04
C ARG A 220 31.75 -0.05 -23.62
N CYS A 221 33.06 -0.21 -23.62
CA CYS A 221 33.73 -1.44 -23.98
C CYS A 221 34.23 -2.10 -22.69
N VAL A 222 33.92 -3.38 -22.49
CA VAL A 222 34.39 -4.15 -21.32
C VAL A 222 35.17 -5.36 -21.83
N LEU A 223 36.46 -5.37 -21.49
CA LEU A 223 37.31 -6.57 -21.51
C LEU A 223 37.37 -7.12 -20.08
N GLN A 224 37.16 -8.42 -19.89
CA GLN A 224 37.33 -9.03 -18.56
C GLN A 224 38.78 -8.87 -18.10
N GLY A 225 39.05 -7.91 -17.22
CA GLY A 225 40.33 -7.72 -16.54
C GLY A 225 41.03 -6.38 -16.74
N ARG A 226 40.55 -5.47 -17.61
CA ARG A 226 41.09 -4.10 -17.72
C ARG A 226 39.99 -3.10 -18.05
N HIS A 227 39.89 -2.02 -17.28
CA HIS A 227 39.13 -0.83 -17.70
C HIS A 227 39.87 -0.17 -18.87
N PRO A 228 39.25 0.01 -20.06
CA PRO A 228 39.82 0.85 -21.08
C PRO A 228 39.72 2.34 -20.67
N PRO A 229 40.65 3.20 -21.11
CA PRO A 229 40.58 4.63 -20.82
C PRO A 229 39.31 5.22 -21.44
N SER A 230 38.61 6.03 -20.66
CA SER A 230 37.42 6.76 -21.06
C SER A 230 37.73 7.66 -22.25
N CYS A 231 37.29 7.30 -23.46
CA CYS A 231 37.31 8.24 -24.59
C CYS A 231 36.16 9.23 -24.43
N VAL A 232 36.49 10.47 -24.08
CA VAL A 232 35.56 11.60 -24.08
C VAL A 232 35.43 12.10 -25.52
N THR A 233 34.26 11.93 -26.14
CA THR A 233 33.96 12.55 -27.44
C THR A 233 33.42 13.96 -27.20
N LEU A 234 34.07 14.96 -27.80
CA LEU A 234 33.61 16.36 -27.83
C LEU A 234 32.27 16.47 -28.60
N PRO A 235 31.39 17.43 -28.24
CA PRO A 235 30.12 17.62 -28.93
C PRO A 235 30.35 18.10 -30.36
N ALA A 236 29.72 17.43 -31.33
CA ALA A 236 29.60 17.92 -32.69
C ALA A 236 28.70 19.16 -32.71
N GLY A 237 29.23 20.28 -33.19
CA GLY A 237 28.47 21.50 -33.42
C GLY A 237 27.37 21.29 -34.46
N SER A 238 26.20 21.83 -34.17
CA SER A 238 25.07 21.96 -35.08
C SER A 238 25.40 22.94 -36.20
N SER A 239 25.18 22.55 -37.45
CA SER A 239 24.85 23.44 -38.57
C SER A 239 23.43 23.14 -39.02
#